data_AF-A0A0N0DWZ4-F1
#
_entry.id   AF-A0A0N0DWZ4-F1
#
_cell.length_a   1.000
_cell.length_b   1.000
_cell.length_c   1.000
_cell.angle_alpha   90.00
_cell.angle_beta   90.00
_cell.angle_gamma   90.00
#
_symmetry.space_group_name_H-M   'P 1'
#
loop_
_entity.id
_entity.type
_entity.pdbx_description
1 polymer ?
#
loop_
_entity_poly.entity_id
_entity_poly.type
_entity_poly.pdbx_seq_one_letter_code
_entity_poly.pdbx_strand_id
1 'polypeptide(L)'
;MPLPNVANSVVKRLPFLKQTRSRAVAISVCCFLLVLLVRFLYNYIHTWRSTKDGRRLTSRSGSSRASKDKKKHGSGSSGNGSSHSHNHAKSSSSLAKKKTDPTLPTLLMLVGIHGSGKSFWASRYVTIVHKSYVIISSDSIRSRLTGTIEDYSHEDEVEVELLRELQQTLELHRSCILDDCQHNLSAQFRAKVKAVAAQKANCVVKLFSVKPSYAMARIQGAVEEGMVRYKPTIMELEKQVEELAAFEKTYKDDGWIEN
;
A
#
# COMPACT_ATOMS: atom_id res chain seq x y z
N MET A 1 -48.81 -65.45 30.80
CA MET A 1 -47.40 -65.88 30.71
C MET A 1 -46.56 -64.68 30.28
N PRO A 2 -45.64 -64.15 31.10
CA PRO A 2 -44.74 -63.08 30.71
C PRO A 2 -43.43 -63.66 30.11
N LEU A 3 -42.96 -63.08 29.01
CA LEU A 3 -41.66 -63.38 28.40
C LEU A 3 -40.54 -62.61 29.14
N PRO A 4 -39.34 -63.21 29.34
CA PRO A 4 -38.29 -62.64 30.16
C PRO A 4 -37.39 -61.63 29.42
N ASN A 5 -36.93 -60.64 30.19
CA ASN A 5 -35.89 -59.66 29.87
C ASN A 5 -34.56 -60.31 29.45
N VAL A 6 -34.20 -60.22 28.16
CA VAL A 6 -32.88 -60.64 27.64
C VAL A 6 -31.96 -59.44 27.31
N ALA A 7 -32.46 -58.20 27.39
CA ALA A 7 -31.70 -57.02 26.92
C ALA A 7 -30.58 -56.52 27.86
N ASN A 8 -30.49 -56.98 29.11
CA ASN A 8 -29.60 -56.38 30.11
C ASN A 8 -28.24 -57.08 30.34
N SER A 9 -27.88 -58.11 29.57
CA SER A 9 -26.63 -58.86 29.79
C SER A 9 -25.47 -58.53 28.84
N VAL A 10 -25.68 -57.72 27.79
CA VAL A 10 -24.63 -57.50 26.76
C VAL A 10 -23.75 -56.27 27.05
N VAL A 11 -24.13 -55.36 27.95
CA VAL A 11 -23.41 -54.09 28.16
C VAL A 11 -22.18 -54.22 29.10
N LYS A 12 -21.91 -55.39 29.69
CA LYS A 12 -20.85 -55.55 30.71
C LYS A 12 -19.50 -56.10 30.23
N ARG A 13 -19.26 -56.25 28.93
CA ARG A 13 -17.94 -56.66 28.42
C ARG A 13 -17.56 -55.82 27.23
N LEU A 14 -16.72 -54.80 27.44
CA LEU A 14 -15.69 -54.29 26.50
C LEU A 14 -15.05 -53.00 27.10
N PRO A 15 -14.15 -53.12 28.08
CA PRO A 15 -13.34 -51.98 28.54
C PRO A 15 -12.36 -51.45 27.45
N PHE A 16 -12.22 -52.16 26.33
CA PHE A 16 -11.29 -51.84 25.24
C PHE A 16 -11.70 -50.61 24.39
N LEU A 17 -12.97 -50.19 24.43
CA LEU A 17 -13.47 -49.06 23.62
C LEU A 17 -13.30 -47.68 24.29
N LYS A 18 -12.94 -47.62 25.58
CA LYS A 18 -12.61 -46.35 26.25
C LYS A 18 -11.16 -45.90 26.02
N GLN A 19 -10.25 -46.82 25.71
CA GLN A 19 -8.82 -46.52 25.58
C GLN A 19 -8.45 -45.92 24.21
N THR A 20 -9.32 -45.99 23.21
CA THR A 20 -9.09 -45.46 21.85
C THR A 20 -9.32 -43.95 21.77
N ARG A 21 -10.24 -43.39 22.58
CA ARG A 21 -10.56 -41.95 22.55
C ARG A 21 -9.43 -41.09 23.09
N SER A 22 -8.78 -41.49 24.18
CA SER A 22 -7.64 -40.74 24.74
C SER A 22 -6.44 -40.74 23.79
N ARG A 23 -6.18 -41.86 23.11
CA ARG A 23 -5.13 -41.94 22.07
C ARG A 23 -5.44 -41.07 20.86
N ALA A 24 -6.68 -41.07 20.38
CA ALA A 24 -7.09 -40.23 19.25
C ALA A 24 -6.95 -38.73 19.58
N VAL A 25 -7.35 -38.31 20.78
CA VAL A 25 -7.18 -36.92 21.23
C VAL A 25 -5.70 -36.57 21.37
N ALA A 26 -4.88 -37.44 21.96
CA ALA A 26 -3.43 -37.20 22.09
C ALA A 26 -2.74 -37.06 20.72
N ILE A 27 -3.09 -37.92 19.76
CA ILE A 27 -2.57 -37.84 18.39
C ILE A 27 -3.00 -36.53 17.71
N SER A 28 -4.27 -36.16 17.83
CA SER A 28 -4.80 -34.91 17.26
C SER A 28 -4.10 -33.67 17.83
N VAL A 29 -3.91 -33.60 19.15
CA VAL A 29 -3.18 -32.52 19.82
C VAL A 29 -1.71 -32.51 19.37
N CYS A 30 -1.07 -33.68 19.28
CA CYS A 30 0.33 -33.78 18.84
C CYS A 30 0.50 -33.31 17.39
N CYS A 31 -0.41 -33.68 16.48
CA CYS A 31 -0.41 -33.20 15.10
C CYS A 31 -0.61 -31.68 15.02
N PHE A 32 -1.54 -31.12 15.81
CA PHE A 32 -1.77 -29.68 15.86
C PHE A 32 -0.53 -28.91 16.35
N LEU A 33 0.12 -29.40 17.41
CA LEU A 33 1.37 -28.80 17.91
C LEU A 33 2.52 -28.90 16.90
N LEU A 34 2.63 -30.00 16.16
CA LEU A 34 3.60 -30.15 15.08
C LEU A 34 3.39 -29.11 13.98
N VAL A 35 2.15 -28.87 13.55
CA VAL A 35 1.84 -27.84 12.54
C VAL A 35 2.22 -26.43 13.03
N LEU A 36 1.95 -26.12 14.30
CA LEU A 36 2.36 -24.85 14.90
C LEU A 36 3.89 -24.70 14.96
N LEU A 37 4.60 -25.77 15.33
CA LEU A 37 6.06 -25.78 15.43
C LEU A 37 6.72 -25.63 14.04
N VAL A 38 6.19 -26.29 13.02
CA VAL A 38 6.64 -26.13 11.63
C VAL A 38 6.41 -24.69 11.14
N ARG A 39 5.23 -24.10 11.40
CA ARG A 39 4.95 -22.69 11.08
C ARG A 39 5.88 -21.73 11.81
N PHE A 40 6.16 -21.99 13.08
CA PHE A 40 7.08 -21.18 13.87
C PHE A 40 8.51 -21.25 13.33
N LEU A 41 9.02 -22.45 13.05
CA LEU A 41 10.34 -22.64 12.46
C LEU A 41 10.46 -22.00 11.07
N TYR A 42 9.42 -22.13 10.23
CA TYR A 42 9.37 -21.49 8.92
C TYR A 42 9.50 -19.98 9.03
N ASN A 43 8.69 -19.35 9.89
CA ASN A 43 8.74 -17.92 10.12
C ASN A 43 10.10 -17.48 10.70
N TYR A 44 10.64 -18.23 11.66
CA TYR A 44 11.93 -17.95 12.29
C TYR A 44 13.09 -17.96 11.27
N ILE A 45 13.19 -19.03 10.46
CA ILE A 45 14.21 -19.16 9.41
C ILE A 45 14.07 -18.06 8.36
N HIS A 46 12.84 -17.73 7.96
CA HIS A 46 12.59 -16.71 6.94
C HIS A 46 12.95 -15.31 7.44
N THR A 47 12.68 -14.98 8.70
CA THR A 47 13.13 -13.71 9.31
C THR A 47 14.63 -13.64 9.47
N TRP A 48 15.30 -14.76 9.78
CA TRP A 48 16.75 -14.76 9.99
C TRP A 48 17.55 -14.61 8.68
N ARG A 49 17.10 -15.25 7.59
CA ARG A 49 17.72 -15.08 6.26
C ARG A 49 17.67 -13.64 5.74
N SER A 50 16.63 -12.87 6.07
CA SER A 50 16.48 -11.50 5.59
C SER A 50 17.50 -10.50 6.15
N THR A 51 18.26 -10.86 7.20
CA THR A 51 19.21 -9.93 7.84
C THR A 51 20.67 -10.07 7.38
N LYS A 52 20.99 -11.07 6.55
CA LYS A 52 22.39 -11.33 6.15
C LYS A 52 22.85 -10.66 4.86
N ASP A 53 21.95 -10.11 4.03
CA ASP A 53 22.33 -9.52 2.73
C ASP A 53 22.50 -7.98 2.73
N GLY A 54 22.55 -7.36 3.92
CA GLY A 54 22.60 -5.89 4.08
C GLY A 54 23.98 -5.25 4.23
N ARG A 55 25.06 -5.78 3.62
CA ARG A 55 26.37 -5.09 3.62
C ARG A 55 26.99 -4.99 2.22
N ARG A 56 27.02 -3.75 1.70
CA ARG A 56 27.88 -3.13 0.63
C ARG A 56 26.98 -2.23 -0.25
N LEU A 57 27.24 -0.95 -0.54
CA LEU A 57 28.46 -0.13 -0.53
C LEU A 57 28.11 1.34 -0.23
N THR A 58 28.93 1.97 0.61
CA THR A 58 29.10 3.43 0.68
C THR A 58 30.54 3.76 0.27
N SER A 59 30.71 4.54 -0.80
CA SER A 59 31.97 5.25 -1.18
C SER A 59 31.60 6.23 -2.30
N ARG A 60 31.58 7.56 -2.13
CA ARG A 60 32.64 8.55 -1.82
C ARG A 60 33.60 8.82 -3.00
N SER A 61 33.38 9.93 -3.71
CA SER A 61 34.36 10.81 -4.40
C SER A 61 33.56 11.88 -5.19
N GLY A 62 33.72 13.19 -5.09
CA GLY A 62 34.88 14.00 -4.73
C GLY A 62 35.75 14.26 -5.97
N SER A 63 35.49 15.33 -6.73
CA SER A 63 36.50 15.90 -7.65
C SER A 63 36.24 17.38 -7.97
N SER A 64 37.10 18.20 -7.37
CA SER A 64 37.44 19.59 -7.67
C SER A 64 38.21 19.74 -9.00
N ARG A 65 38.06 20.90 -9.68
CA ARG A 65 39.05 21.59 -10.56
C ARG A 65 38.49 23.00 -10.82
N ALA A 66 38.99 24.10 -10.25
CA ALA A 66 40.30 24.76 -10.32
C ALA A 66 40.66 25.38 -11.69
N SER A 67 40.42 26.70 -11.77
CA SER A 67 41.22 27.81 -12.34
C SER A 67 41.88 27.74 -13.72
N LYS A 68 41.61 28.79 -14.51
CA LYS A 68 42.52 29.62 -15.37
C LYS A 68 41.64 30.42 -16.35
N ASP A 69 41.91 31.62 -16.83
CA ASP A 69 42.82 32.74 -16.58
C ASP A 69 42.49 33.78 -17.70
N LYS A 70 43.00 35.01 -17.58
CA LYS A 70 43.05 36.12 -18.59
C LYS A 70 41.84 37.08 -18.62
N LYS A 71 41.86 38.36 -18.21
CA LYS A 71 42.84 39.50 -18.19
C LYS A 71 42.55 40.53 -19.31
N LYS A 72 42.04 41.70 -18.86
CA LYS A 72 42.28 43.09 -19.36
C LYS A 72 41.71 43.48 -20.75
N HIS A 73 41.33 44.71 -21.09
CA HIS A 73 41.25 46.06 -20.48
C HIS A 73 40.26 46.86 -21.37
N GLY A 74 39.58 47.87 -20.84
CA GLY A 74 38.85 48.86 -21.64
C GLY A 74 38.25 49.96 -20.76
N SER A 75 38.85 51.14 -20.82
CA SER A 75 38.62 52.34 -20.01
C SER A 75 37.55 53.27 -20.59
N GLY A 76 36.96 54.10 -19.71
CA GLY A 76 36.16 55.30 -20.03
C GLY A 76 34.66 55.09 -19.81
N SER A 77 33.86 56.01 -19.30
CA SER A 77 34.00 57.35 -18.75
C SER A 77 32.61 57.68 -18.13
N SER A 78 32.58 58.66 -17.22
CA SER A 78 31.42 59.51 -16.85
C SER A 78 30.18 58.91 -16.17
N GLY A 79 30.02 59.28 -14.89
CA GLY A 79 29.04 60.33 -14.54
C GLY A 79 27.59 59.92 -14.21
N ASN A 80 27.19 60.30 -12.99
CA ASN A 80 25.84 60.58 -12.50
C ASN A 80 24.86 59.42 -12.24
N GLY A 81 24.80 59.06 -10.96
CA GLY A 81 23.63 59.30 -10.11
C GLY A 81 22.24 58.98 -10.66
N SER A 82 21.67 57.86 -10.21
CA SER A 82 20.29 57.83 -9.73
C SER A 82 20.07 56.56 -8.89
N SER A 83 19.69 56.79 -7.65
CA SER A 83 19.23 55.81 -6.69
C SER A 83 17.85 55.30 -7.11
N HIS A 84 17.79 54.10 -7.71
CA HIS A 84 16.56 53.31 -7.77
C HIS A 84 16.80 51.98 -7.04
N SER A 85 16.53 52.04 -5.74
CA SER A 85 16.28 50.91 -4.86
C SER A 85 15.04 50.16 -5.34
N HIS A 86 15.20 49.32 -6.37
CA HIS A 86 14.25 48.25 -6.62
C HIS A 86 14.56 47.13 -5.63
N ASN A 87 13.78 47.11 -4.56
CA ASN A 87 13.52 45.94 -3.74
C ASN A 87 13.07 44.81 -4.68
N HIS A 88 14.01 44.03 -5.19
CA HIS A 88 13.73 42.64 -5.53
C HIS A 88 13.48 41.94 -4.20
N ALA A 89 12.22 42.03 -3.77
CA ALA A 89 11.61 41.06 -2.90
C ALA A 89 11.95 39.70 -3.51
N LYS A 90 12.95 39.04 -2.92
CA LYS A 90 13.11 37.60 -3.02
C LYS A 90 11.81 37.05 -2.46
N SER A 91 10.84 36.81 -3.35
CA SER A 91 9.72 35.91 -3.11
C SER A 91 10.34 34.53 -2.95
N SER A 92 10.92 34.32 -1.78
CA SER A 92 11.06 33.02 -1.19
C SER A 92 9.63 32.55 -0.90
N SER A 93 8.95 32.10 -1.96
CA SER A 93 7.83 31.18 -1.86
C SER A 93 8.37 29.87 -1.29
N SER A 94 8.77 29.94 -0.03
CA SER A 94 8.76 28.79 0.84
C SER A 94 7.29 28.40 0.92
N LEU A 95 6.88 27.52 0.00
CA LEU A 95 5.66 26.75 0.08
C LEU A 95 5.62 26.20 1.50
N ALA A 96 4.87 26.88 2.37
CA ALA A 96 4.68 26.47 3.74
C ALA A 96 4.14 25.04 3.65
N LYS A 97 4.97 24.06 3.98
CA LYS A 97 4.58 22.64 3.94
C LYS A 97 3.31 22.54 4.76
N LYS A 98 2.19 22.27 4.10
CA LYS A 98 0.88 22.10 4.72
C LYS A 98 1.03 21.02 5.80
N LYS A 99 0.99 21.45 7.06
CA LYS A 99 1.27 20.58 8.20
C LYS A 99 0.02 19.74 8.47
N THR A 100 0.20 18.46 8.74
CA THR A 100 -0.88 17.58 9.15
C THR A 100 -1.38 17.97 10.54
N ASP A 101 -2.68 17.83 10.77
CA ASP A 101 -3.28 17.97 12.09
C ASP A 101 -3.08 16.67 12.88
N PRO A 102 -2.32 16.67 13.99
CA PRO A 102 -2.04 15.46 14.76
C PRO A 102 -3.28 14.87 15.46
N THR A 103 -4.38 15.61 15.55
CA THR A 103 -5.63 15.15 16.18
C THR A 103 -6.54 14.37 15.23
N LEU A 104 -6.32 14.50 13.92
CA LEU A 104 -7.11 13.82 12.90
C LEU A 104 -6.42 12.53 12.42
N PRO A 105 -7.19 11.47 12.10
CA PRO A 105 -6.65 10.30 11.42
C PRO A 105 -6.10 10.66 10.03
N THR A 106 -5.31 9.77 9.45
CA THR A 106 -4.76 9.93 8.10
C THR A 106 -5.50 9.04 7.11
N LEU A 107 -5.96 9.64 6.02
CA LEU A 107 -6.28 8.94 4.78
C LEU A 107 -5.05 8.98 3.88
N LEU A 108 -4.41 7.83 3.67
CA LEU A 108 -3.27 7.68 2.76
C LEU A 108 -3.74 7.04 1.45
N MET A 109 -3.85 7.84 0.39
CA MET A 109 -4.22 7.34 -0.94
C MET A 109 -2.97 6.89 -1.71
N LEU A 110 -2.98 5.67 -2.25
CA LEU A 110 -1.90 5.16 -3.09
C LEU A 110 -2.23 5.41 -4.56
N VAL A 111 -1.36 6.10 -5.28
CA VAL A 111 -1.61 6.44 -6.69
C VAL A 111 -0.46 5.95 -7.56
N GLY A 112 -0.79 5.22 -8.60
CA GLY A 112 0.17 4.66 -9.56
C GLY A 112 -0.46 3.56 -10.39
N ILE A 113 0.21 3.18 -11.47
CA ILE A 113 -0.29 2.20 -12.45
C ILE A 113 -0.40 0.77 -11.88
N HIS A 114 -1.06 -0.15 -12.59
CA HIS A 114 -1.05 -1.58 -12.21
C HIS A 114 0.39 -2.10 -12.16
N GLY A 115 0.70 -3.03 -11.26
CA GLY A 115 2.06 -3.60 -11.13
C GLY A 115 3.13 -2.66 -10.55
N SER A 116 2.79 -1.43 -10.18
CA SER A 116 3.73 -0.46 -9.59
C SER A 116 4.20 -0.82 -8.17
N GLY A 117 3.48 -1.71 -7.48
CA GLY A 117 3.83 -2.22 -6.14
C GLY A 117 3.04 -1.61 -4.98
N LYS A 118 1.93 -0.90 -5.25
CA LYS A 118 1.06 -0.26 -4.25
C LYS A 118 0.64 -1.21 -3.12
N SER A 119 -0.06 -2.30 -3.45
CA SER A 119 -0.56 -3.27 -2.46
C SER A 119 0.54 -3.94 -1.66
N PHE A 120 1.68 -4.22 -2.30
CA PHE A 120 2.86 -4.74 -1.60
C PHE A 120 3.39 -3.74 -0.58
N TRP A 121 3.55 -2.48 -0.98
CA TRP A 121 3.97 -1.41 -0.09
C TRP A 121 2.97 -1.21 1.06
N ALA A 122 1.67 -1.19 0.78
CA ALA A 122 0.60 -1.04 1.77
C ALA A 122 0.70 -2.12 2.85
N SER A 123 0.78 -3.39 2.43
CA SER A 123 0.91 -4.53 3.34
C SER A 123 2.15 -4.43 4.23
N ARG A 124 3.30 -4.04 3.65
CA ARG A 124 4.55 -3.86 4.41
C ARG A 124 4.47 -2.67 5.36
N TYR A 125 3.84 -1.57 4.94
CA TYR A 125 3.68 -0.38 5.75
C TYR A 125 2.86 -0.67 7.00
N VAL A 126 1.72 -1.35 6.87
CA VAL A 126 0.89 -1.74 8.02
C VAL A 126 1.62 -2.76 8.90
N THR A 127 2.35 -3.71 8.32
CA THR A 127 3.04 -4.74 9.10
C THR A 127 4.22 -4.20 9.92
N ILE A 128 4.97 -3.25 9.37
CA ILE A 128 6.26 -2.80 9.94
C ILE A 128 6.15 -1.45 10.62
N VAL A 129 5.42 -0.51 10.02
CA VAL A 129 5.47 0.92 10.40
C VAL A 129 4.25 1.30 11.23
N HIS A 130 3.05 1.11 10.71
CA HIS A 130 1.81 1.53 11.37
C HIS A 130 0.73 0.44 11.34
N LYS A 131 0.78 -0.45 12.33
CA LYS A 131 -0.17 -1.59 12.49
C LYS A 131 -1.63 -1.20 12.67
N SER A 132 -1.91 0.07 12.98
CA SER A 132 -3.26 0.58 13.19
C SER A 132 -3.98 1.00 11.92
N TYR A 133 -3.28 1.08 10.78
CA TYR A 133 -3.91 1.47 9.51
C TYR A 133 -4.77 0.33 8.97
N VAL A 134 -5.97 0.67 8.52
CA VAL A 134 -6.86 -0.23 7.78
C VAL A 134 -6.59 -0.07 6.29
N ILE A 135 -6.36 -1.18 5.58
CA ILE A 135 -6.24 -1.15 4.12
C ILE A 135 -7.63 -1.34 3.52
N ILE A 136 -8.07 -0.38 2.71
CA ILE A 136 -9.29 -0.44 1.91
C ILE A 136 -8.83 -0.67 0.48
N SER A 137 -9.11 -1.84 -0.08
CA SER A 137 -8.55 -2.31 -1.35
C SER A 137 -9.64 -2.62 -2.37
N SER A 138 -9.55 -2.03 -3.56
CA SER A 138 -10.51 -2.32 -4.63
C SER A 138 -10.45 -3.77 -5.11
N ASP A 139 -9.26 -4.39 -5.13
CA ASP A 139 -9.13 -5.81 -5.46
C ASP A 139 -9.87 -6.70 -4.44
N SER A 140 -9.80 -6.36 -3.15
CA SER A 140 -10.53 -7.12 -2.11
C SER A 140 -12.05 -6.97 -2.24
N ILE A 141 -12.52 -5.77 -2.59
CA ILE A 141 -13.93 -5.48 -2.82
C ILE A 141 -14.42 -6.18 -4.10
N ARG A 142 -13.68 -6.07 -5.20
CA ARG A 142 -14.00 -6.73 -6.48
C ARG A 142 -14.09 -8.24 -6.30
N SER A 143 -13.11 -8.86 -5.64
CA SER A 143 -13.15 -10.29 -5.33
C SER A 143 -14.36 -10.70 -4.50
N ARG A 144 -14.87 -9.82 -3.62
CA ARG A 144 -16.07 -10.08 -2.81
C ARG A 144 -17.35 -9.98 -3.64
N LEU A 145 -17.39 -9.06 -4.61
CA LEU A 145 -18.56 -8.83 -5.47
C LEU A 145 -18.67 -9.87 -6.59
N THR A 146 -17.55 -10.22 -7.25
CA THR A 146 -17.56 -11.04 -8.48
C THR A 146 -16.94 -12.42 -8.29
N GLY A 147 -16.32 -12.68 -7.13
CA GLY A 147 -15.57 -13.91 -6.86
C GLY A 147 -14.14 -13.92 -7.43
N THR A 148 -13.72 -12.87 -8.15
CA THR A 148 -12.37 -12.74 -8.71
C THR A 148 -11.90 -11.28 -8.72
N ILE A 149 -10.58 -11.06 -8.69
CA ILE A 149 -10.01 -9.72 -8.82
C ILE A 149 -9.87 -9.25 -10.27
N GLU A 150 -10.17 -10.12 -11.23
CA GLU A 150 -9.93 -9.89 -12.67
C GLU A 150 -11.18 -9.37 -13.40
N ASP A 151 -12.34 -9.36 -12.75
CA ASP A 151 -13.61 -8.97 -13.33
C ASP A 151 -13.97 -7.51 -13.00
N TYR A 152 -13.78 -6.63 -14.00
CA TYR A 152 -14.04 -5.19 -13.94
C TYR A 152 -15.45 -4.81 -14.43
N SER A 153 -16.40 -5.76 -14.51
CA SER A 153 -17.76 -5.45 -14.97
C SER A 153 -18.61 -4.68 -13.94
N HIS A 154 -18.20 -4.65 -12.67
CA HIS A 154 -18.91 -4.03 -11.55
C HIS A 154 -18.16 -2.85 -10.92
N GLU A 155 -17.32 -2.11 -11.67
CA GLU A 155 -16.50 -1.04 -11.08
C GLU A 155 -17.32 0.10 -10.43
N ASP A 156 -18.52 0.39 -10.93
CA ASP A 156 -19.41 1.37 -10.27
C ASP A 156 -19.79 0.93 -8.85
N GLU A 157 -20.05 -0.37 -8.65
CA GLU A 157 -20.34 -0.94 -7.32
C GLU A 157 -19.09 -0.98 -6.45
N VAL A 158 -17.92 -1.27 -7.03
CA VAL A 158 -16.62 -1.19 -6.35
C VAL A 158 -16.37 0.24 -5.86
N GLU A 159 -16.65 1.25 -6.67
CA GLU A 159 -16.49 2.66 -6.29
C GLU A 159 -17.38 3.02 -5.09
N VAL A 160 -18.65 2.62 -5.11
CA VAL A 160 -19.61 2.84 -4.03
C VAL A 160 -19.12 2.18 -2.74
N GLU A 161 -18.65 0.94 -2.81
CA GLU A 161 -18.14 0.20 -1.66
C GLU A 161 -16.83 0.79 -1.11
N LEU A 162 -15.93 1.28 -1.98
CA LEU A 162 -14.71 2.00 -1.56
C LEU A 162 -15.05 3.23 -0.73
N LEU A 163 -15.99 4.05 -1.20
CA LEU A 163 -16.42 5.26 -0.49
C LEU A 163 -17.14 4.92 0.82
N ARG A 164 -17.95 3.86 0.82
CA ARG A 164 -18.65 3.36 2.03
C ARG A 164 -17.66 2.89 3.09
N GLU A 165 -16.70 2.04 2.73
CA GLU A 165 -15.67 1.55 3.67
C GLU A 165 -14.77 2.69 4.17
N LEU A 166 -14.44 3.65 3.30
CA LEU A 166 -13.71 4.87 3.68
C LEU A 166 -14.48 5.67 4.73
N GLN A 167 -15.75 5.98 4.45
CA GLN A 167 -16.60 6.75 5.35
C GLN A 167 -16.69 6.09 6.73
N GLN A 168 -17.00 4.80 6.78
CA GLN A 168 -17.10 4.05 8.03
C GLN A 168 -15.77 4.05 8.81
N THR A 169 -14.65 3.91 8.11
CA THR A 169 -13.33 3.90 8.76
C THR A 169 -12.98 5.25 9.38
N LEU A 170 -13.30 6.35 8.69
CA LEU A 170 -13.07 7.70 9.20
C LEU A 170 -14.03 8.09 10.33
N GLU A 171 -15.28 7.61 10.29
CA GLU A 171 -16.26 7.79 11.40
C GLU A 171 -15.80 7.10 12.69
N LEU A 172 -15.03 6.02 12.57
CA LEU A 172 -14.38 5.35 13.71
C LEU A 172 -13.05 6.00 14.12
N HIS A 173 -12.71 7.17 13.57
CA HIS A 173 -11.43 7.88 13.79
C HIS A 173 -10.19 7.02 13.52
N ARG A 174 -10.26 6.09 12.55
CA ARG A 174 -9.13 5.23 12.18
C ARG A 174 -8.41 5.77 10.96
N SER A 175 -7.09 5.65 10.97
CA SER A 175 -6.28 5.91 9.77
C SER A 175 -6.42 4.76 8.78
N CYS A 176 -6.39 5.08 7.49
CA CYS A 176 -6.58 4.10 6.44
C CYS A 176 -5.68 4.34 5.24
N ILE A 177 -5.47 3.27 4.48
CA ILE A 177 -4.80 3.28 3.18
C ILE A 177 -5.85 2.96 2.13
N LEU A 178 -6.03 3.84 1.16
CA LEU A 178 -6.88 3.60 -0.01
C LEU A 178 -6.02 3.03 -1.14
N ASP A 179 -6.03 1.70 -1.28
CA ASP A 179 -5.27 0.95 -2.28
C ASP A 179 -6.16 0.59 -3.47
N ASP A 180 -6.16 1.48 -4.46
CA ASP A 180 -6.84 1.28 -5.72
C ASP A 180 -5.96 1.79 -6.87
N CYS A 181 -6.15 1.22 -8.06
CA CYS A 181 -5.44 1.64 -9.25
C CYS A 181 -6.25 2.59 -10.14
N GLN A 182 -7.49 2.21 -10.51
CA GLN A 182 -8.25 2.89 -11.56
C GLN A 182 -8.95 4.14 -11.02
N HIS A 183 -9.74 3.99 -9.96
CA HIS A 183 -10.49 5.06 -9.31
C HIS A 183 -9.56 6.14 -8.75
N ASN A 184 -8.45 5.77 -8.10
CA ASN A 184 -7.50 6.75 -7.55
C ASN A 184 -6.89 7.67 -8.62
N LEU A 185 -6.79 7.21 -9.88
CA LEU A 185 -6.35 8.01 -11.03
C LEU A 185 -7.46 8.92 -11.60
N SER A 186 -8.73 8.62 -11.31
CA SER A 186 -9.88 9.47 -11.68
C SER A 186 -9.98 10.73 -10.82
N ALA A 187 -10.00 11.90 -11.48
CA ALA A 187 -10.21 13.18 -10.79
C ALA A 187 -11.57 13.25 -10.09
N GLN A 188 -12.61 12.70 -10.72
CA GLN A 188 -13.97 12.68 -10.17
C GLN A 188 -14.03 11.87 -8.88
N PHE A 189 -13.42 10.68 -8.86
CA PHE A 189 -13.37 9.85 -7.66
C PHE A 189 -12.58 10.53 -6.54
N ARG A 190 -11.42 11.13 -6.84
CA ARG A 190 -10.63 11.89 -5.85
C ARG A 190 -11.42 13.03 -5.22
N ALA A 191 -12.31 13.69 -5.97
CA ALA A 191 -13.19 14.71 -5.43
C ALA A 191 -14.21 14.11 -4.45
N LYS A 192 -14.80 12.95 -4.75
CA LYS A 192 -15.69 12.22 -3.83
C LYS A 192 -14.97 11.79 -2.55
N VAL A 193 -13.77 11.22 -2.69
CA VAL A 193 -12.89 10.84 -1.56
C VAL A 193 -12.61 12.04 -0.66
N LYS A 194 -12.31 13.21 -1.24
CA LYS A 194 -12.11 14.45 -0.46
C LYS A 194 -13.36 14.94 0.23
N ALA A 195 -14.52 14.84 -0.41
CA ALA A 195 -15.78 15.20 0.22
C ALA A 195 -16.04 14.33 1.46
N VAL A 196 -15.76 13.03 1.38
CA VAL A 196 -15.87 12.10 2.52
C VAL A 196 -14.87 12.44 3.62
N ALA A 197 -13.62 12.76 3.25
CA ALA A 197 -12.54 13.05 4.20
C ALA A 197 -12.54 14.48 4.76
N ALA A 198 -13.37 15.37 4.22
CA ALA A 198 -13.41 16.78 4.58
C ALA A 198 -13.57 16.96 6.09
N GLN A 199 -12.61 17.64 6.72
CA GLN A 199 -12.54 17.88 8.18
C GLN A 199 -12.45 16.62 9.06
N LYS A 200 -12.49 15.41 8.48
CA LYS A 200 -12.41 14.14 9.21
C LYS A 200 -11.01 13.54 9.21
N ALA A 201 -10.16 13.87 8.24
CA ALA A 201 -8.84 13.27 8.10
C ALA A 201 -7.81 14.19 7.44
N ASN A 202 -6.54 13.90 7.70
CA ASN A 202 -5.42 14.36 6.89
C ASN A 202 -5.41 13.60 5.56
N CYS A 203 -5.57 14.31 4.44
CA CYS A 203 -5.48 13.72 3.11
C CYS A 203 -4.03 13.68 2.63
N VAL A 204 -3.44 12.50 2.66
CA VAL A 204 -2.06 12.23 2.29
C VAL A 204 -2.02 11.34 1.05
N VAL A 205 -1.00 11.51 0.20
CA VAL A 205 -0.83 10.72 -1.02
C VAL A 205 0.56 10.10 -1.11
N LYS A 206 0.63 8.86 -1.59
CA LYS A 206 1.88 8.20 -1.99
C LYS A 206 1.85 7.89 -3.48
N LEU A 207 2.78 8.50 -4.22
CA LEU A 207 2.95 8.31 -5.65
C LEU A 207 3.88 7.11 -5.94
N PHE A 208 3.48 6.27 -6.90
CA PHE A 208 4.25 5.13 -7.39
C PHE A 208 4.50 5.29 -8.89
N SER A 209 5.53 6.08 -9.21
CA SER A 209 5.98 6.28 -10.60
C SER A 209 6.89 5.13 -11.02
N VAL A 210 6.36 4.25 -11.88
CA VAL A 210 7.06 3.08 -12.42
C VAL A 210 6.84 3.04 -13.93
N LYS A 211 7.88 2.69 -14.71
CA LYS A 211 7.73 2.57 -16.17
C LYS A 211 6.78 1.41 -16.51
N PRO A 212 5.91 1.54 -17.53
CA PRO A 212 5.00 0.47 -17.96
C PRO A 212 5.66 -0.88 -18.19
N SER A 213 6.85 -0.91 -18.79
CA SER A 213 7.59 -2.15 -19.03
C SER A 213 7.96 -2.89 -17.75
N TYR A 214 8.39 -2.19 -16.69
CA TYR A 214 8.69 -2.81 -15.40
C TYR A 214 7.43 -3.28 -14.68
N ALA A 215 6.36 -2.50 -14.74
CA ALA A 215 5.06 -2.89 -14.21
C ALA A 215 4.53 -4.16 -14.89
N MET A 216 4.60 -4.22 -16.22
CA MET A 216 4.18 -5.37 -17.01
C MET A 216 5.00 -6.62 -16.66
N ALA A 217 6.33 -6.50 -16.62
CA ALA A 217 7.22 -7.62 -16.26
C ALA A 217 6.90 -8.18 -14.86
N ARG A 218 6.55 -7.32 -13.89
CA ARG A 218 6.12 -7.77 -12.55
C ARG A 218 4.78 -8.50 -12.56
N ILE A 219 3.82 -8.03 -13.36
CA ILE A 219 2.52 -8.68 -13.49
C ILE A 219 2.69 -10.05 -14.15
N GLN A 220 3.47 -10.12 -15.24
CA GLN A 220 3.79 -11.36 -15.94
C GLN A 220 4.47 -12.36 -15.01
N GLY A 221 5.50 -11.95 -14.27
CA GLY A 221 6.17 -12.82 -13.30
C GLY A 221 5.22 -13.36 -12.22
N ALA A 222 4.34 -12.51 -11.68
CA ALA A 222 3.36 -12.97 -10.68
C ALA A 222 2.35 -13.97 -11.27
N VAL A 223 1.93 -13.78 -12.53
CA VAL A 223 1.04 -14.70 -13.24
C VAL A 223 1.74 -16.03 -13.53
N GLU A 224 3.01 -16.00 -13.95
CA GLU A 224 3.83 -17.20 -14.18
C GLU A 224 4.05 -18.01 -12.89
N GLU A 225 4.13 -17.32 -11.75
CA GLU A 225 4.16 -17.93 -10.40
C GLU A 225 2.79 -18.46 -9.93
N GLY A 226 1.74 -18.33 -10.75
CA GLY A 226 0.40 -18.83 -10.44
C GLY A 226 -0.43 -17.91 -9.55
N MET A 227 -0.03 -16.65 -9.36
CA MET A 227 -0.86 -15.67 -8.66
C MET A 227 -1.98 -15.17 -9.56
N VAL A 228 -3.21 -15.15 -9.04
CA VAL A 228 -4.35 -14.47 -9.69
C VAL A 228 -4.05 -12.98 -9.74
N ARG A 229 -4.09 -12.38 -10.94
CA ARG A 229 -3.70 -10.99 -11.21
C ARG A 229 -4.37 -10.49 -12.47
N TYR A 230 -4.97 -9.31 -12.38
CA TYR A 230 -5.39 -8.58 -13.58
C TYR A 230 -4.23 -8.35 -14.53
N LYS A 231 -4.46 -8.59 -15.83
CA LYS A 231 -3.47 -8.50 -16.91
C LYS A 231 -3.81 -7.30 -17.79
N PRO A 232 -3.36 -6.08 -17.44
CA PRO A 232 -3.63 -4.91 -18.25
C PRO A 232 -2.94 -5.02 -19.60
N THR A 233 -3.53 -4.39 -20.62
CA THR A 233 -2.83 -4.20 -21.90
C THR A 233 -1.74 -3.13 -21.76
N ILE A 234 -0.78 -3.10 -22.69
CA ILE A 234 0.25 -2.05 -22.68
C ILE A 234 -0.37 -0.66 -22.85
N MET A 235 -1.40 -0.53 -23.70
CA MET A 235 -2.12 0.72 -23.91
C MET A 235 -2.84 1.19 -22.64
N GLU A 236 -3.40 0.27 -21.85
CA GLU A 236 -4.00 0.60 -20.55
C GLU A 236 -2.95 1.15 -19.57
N LEU A 237 -1.76 0.52 -19.49
CA LEU A 237 -0.70 1.02 -18.62
C LEU A 237 -0.19 2.39 -19.07
N GLU A 238 -0.06 2.62 -20.38
CA GLU A 238 0.35 3.92 -20.93
C GLU A 238 -0.67 5.00 -20.59
N LYS A 239 -1.97 4.73 -20.78
CA LYS A 239 -3.05 5.63 -20.35
C LYS A 239 -2.97 5.96 -18.85
N GLN A 240 -2.75 4.95 -18.00
CA GLN A 240 -2.60 5.17 -16.56
C GLN A 240 -1.36 6.00 -16.21
N VAL A 241 -0.28 5.91 -16.99
CA VAL A 241 0.90 6.78 -16.82
C VAL A 241 0.55 8.23 -17.15
N GLU A 242 -0.22 8.48 -18.20
CA GLU A 242 -0.68 9.83 -18.54
C GLU A 242 -1.57 10.41 -17.44
N GLU A 243 -2.51 9.62 -16.92
CA GLU A 243 -3.38 10.02 -15.80
C GLU A 243 -2.59 10.29 -14.52
N LEU A 244 -1.58 9.45 -14.22
CA LEU A 244 -0.67 9.65 -13.10
C LEU A 244 0.11 10.95 -13.27
N ALA A 245 0.70 11.19 -14.45
CA ALA A 245 1.46 12.40 -14.74
C ALA A 245 0.58 13.67 -14.68
N ALA A 246 -0.69 13.57 -15.06
CA ALA A 246 -1.65 14.65 -14.88
C ALA A 246 -1.90 14.92 -13.39
N PHE A 247 -2.12 13.88 -12.59
CA PHE A 247 -2.32 14.02 -11.15
C PHE A 247 -1.08 14.54 -10.40
N GLU A 248 0.12 14.09 -10.77
CA GLU A 248 1.39 14.56 -10.19
C GLU A 248 1.56 16.08 -10.30
N LYS A 249 0.98 16.69 -11.34
CA LYS A 249 1.01 18.14 -11.53
C LYS A 249 0.01 18.89 -10.66
N THR A 250 -1.14 18.29 -10.30
CA THR A 250 -2.25 19.00 -9.64
C THR A 250 -2.43 18.66 -8.17
N TYR A 251 -1.90 17.53 -7.67
CA TYR A 251 -2.29 17.02 -6.35
C TYR A 251 -2.03 18.00 -5.19
N LYS A 252 -0.95 18.79 -5.28
CA LYS A 252 -0.60 19.80 -4.27
C LYS A 252 -1.63 20.92 -4.24
N ASP A 253 -2.05 21.39 -5.41
CA ASP A 253 -3.06 22.43 -5.57
C ASP A 253 -4.44 21.93 -5.15
N ASP A 254 -4.72 20.64 -5.38
CA ASP A 254 -5.93 20.00 -4.88
C ASP A 254 -5.89 19.88 -3.34
N GLY A 255 -4.74 20.08 -2.69
CA GLY A 255 -4.58 20.10 -1.24
C GLY A 255 -4.21 18.76 -0.60
N TRP A 256 -3.73 17.80 -1.40
CA TRP A 256 -3.10 16.56 -0.91
C TRP A 256 -1.70 16.83 -0.36
N ILE A 257 -1.33 16.13 0.70
CA ILE A 257 0.00 16.19 1.32
C ILE A 257 0.82 14.98 0.85
N GLU A 258 2.04 15.19 0.36
CA GLU A 258 2.92 14.10 -0.07
C GLU A 258 3.48 13.31 1.14
N ASN A 259 3.46 11.98 1.06
CA ASN A 259 4.02 11.06 2.06
C ASN A 259 5.51 10.77 1.88
#